data_AF-A0A7X8UD26-F1
#
_entry.id   AF-A0A7X8UD26-F1
#
_cell.length_a   1.000
_cell.length_b   1.000
_cell.length_c   1.000
_cell.angle_alpha   90.00
_cell.angle_beta   90.00
_cell.angle_gamma   90.00
#
_symmetry.space_group_name_H-M   'P 1'
#
loop_
_entity.id
_entity.type
_entity.pdbx_description
1 polymer ?
#
loop_
_entity_poly.entity_id
_entity_poly.type
_entity_poly.pdbx_seq_one_letter_code
_entity_poly.pdbx_strand_id
1 'polypeptide(L)'
;MMNESEWLTRRKRIDTKLRSLQPAWKIIPYNDGIDVSRLNRHAVEEFPTANGPADYALFVDGELLGIIEAKKVTVNPQNVLEQAKRYAAGVFQGIGNWDGLRVPFLYATNGEVIWYLDVRGEKHISRKISNFHTAGALTEFIGKDIGTAQNWLETTTPDQIERLRPYQVNAIRRIESSIISGKRQLLVAMATGTGKTYMTVAQVYRLLESKIARRILFLVDRKALAAQAVREFAAFNTPRGNKFNQEYEVYSQRFRREDFGDDRPFDPKVLPTEYLTNPSPAHTFVYVSTIQRMAINLFGREGAFPQSGSDPEIDDDAEKTDIPIHAFDLIIADECHRGYTAQETSVWRETINHFDSLLSR
;
A
#
# COMPACT_ATOMS: atom_id res chain seq x y z
N MET A 1 30.38 14.46 2.20
CA MET A 1 29.12 14.37 2.95
C MET A 1 29.39 14.83 4.38
N MET A 2 28.76 15.91 4.83
CA MET A 2 28.91 16.41 6.21
C MET A 2 28.44 15.34 7.20
N ASN A 3 29.18 15.18 8.30
CA ASN A 3 28.86 14.30 9.42
C ASN A 3 27.63 14.85 10.17
N GLU A 4 26.43 14.60 9.64
CA GLU A 4 25.16 15.00 10.26
C GLU A 4 24.98 14.21 11.56
N SER A 5 24.84 14.90 12.69
CA SER A 5 24.59 14.26 13.99
C SER A 5 23.21 13.60 13.99
N GLU A 6 23.03 12.59 14.84
CA GLU A 6 21.75 11.88 14.99
C GLU A 6 20.60 12.82 15.38
N TRP A 7 20.87 13.77 16.27
CA TRP A 7 19.93 14.82 16.63
C TRP A 7 19.50 15.69 15.44
N LEU A 8 20.46 16.05 14.56
CA LEU A 8 20.14 16.78 13.33
C LEU A 8 19.34 15.90 12.36
N THR A 9 19.68 14.62 12.22
CA THR A 9 18.91 13.64 11.43
C THR A 9 17.45 13.55 11.89
N ARG A 10 17.24 13.42 13.21
CA ARG A 10 15.91 13.41 13.83
C ARG A 10 15.11 14.66 13.50
N ARG A 11 15.65 15.83 13.84
CA ARG A 11 14.97 17.12 13.65
C ARG A 11 14.72 17.50 12.19
N LYS A 12 15.70 17.29 11.30
CA LYS A 12 15.61 17.77 9.90
C LYS A 12 14.92 16.78 8.98
N ARG A 13 14.98 15.49 9.26
CA ARG A 13 14.50 14.44 8.34
C ARG A 13 13.31 13.70 8.90
N ILE A 14 13.45 13.11 10.10
CA ILE A 14 12.40 12.26 10.70
C ILE A 14 11.19 13.12 11.09
N ASP A 15 11.42 14.19 11.86
CA ASP A 15 10.35 15.09 12.29
C ASP A 15 9.64 15.75 11.10
N THR A 16 10.39 16.16 10.09
CA THR A 16 9.84 16.72 8.85
C THR A 16 8.90 15.73 8.16
N LYS A 17 9.31 14.45 8.01
CA LYS A 17 8.48 13.40 7.41
C LYS A 17 7.24 13.09 8.25
N LEU A 18 7.37 13.03 9.58
CA LEU A 18 6.23 12.80 10.49
C LEU A 18 5.22 13.95 10.47
N ARG A 19 5.71 15.21 10.37
CA ARG A 19 4.88 16.42 10.28
C ARG A 19 4.28 16.66 8.90
N SER A 20 4.87 16.12 7.83
CA SER A 20 4.34 16.28 6.47
C SER A 20 3.18 15.34 6.17
N LEU A 21 2.95 14.32 6.99
CA LEU A 21 1.81 13.41 6.84
C LEU A 21 0.48 14.14 7.04
N GLN A 22 -0.58 13.61 6.44
CA GLN A 22 -1.94 14.12 6.57
C GLN A 22 -2.86 13.01 7.10
N PRO A 23 -3.40 13.12 8.33
CA PRO A 23 -3.05 14.11 9.34
C PRO A 23 -1.63 13.89 9.92
N ALA A 24 -0.99 14.98 10.33
CA ALA A 24 0.38 14.97 10.87
C ALA A 24 0.47 14.31 12.26
N TRP A 25 1.62 13.70 12.55
CA TRP A 25 1.99 13.31 13.90
C TRP A 25 2.40 14.54 14.72
N LYS A 26 1.86 14.65 15.93
CA LYS A 26 2.25 15.63 16.95
C LYS A 26 3.45 15.11 17.71
N ILE A 27 4.60 15.73 17.50
CA ILE A 27 5.84 15.32 18.17
C ILE A 27 5.95 16.05 19.50
N ILE A 28 6.09 15.31 20.60
CA ILE A 28 6.20 15.86 21.96
C ILE A 28 7.32 15.14 22.73
N PRO A 29 8.06 15.82 23.61
CA PRO A 29 9.02 15.15 24.47
C PRO A 29 8.30 14.35 25.57
N TYR A 30 8.87 13.21 25.95
CA TYR A 30 8.44 12.49 27.14
C TYR A 30 8.62 13.36 28.40
N ASN A 31 7.71 13.19 29.36
CA ASN A 31 7.81 13.69 30.72
C ASN A 31 7.04 12.74 31.65
N ASP A 32 7.43 12.66 32.93
CA ASP A 32 6.85 11.68 33.87
C ASP A 32 5.35 11.90 34.17
N GLY A 33 4.82 13.09 33.89
CA GLY A 33 3.41 13.43 34.07
C GLY A 33 2.54 13.17 32.83
N ILE A 34 3.08 12.54 31.78
CA ILE A 34 2.34 12.33 30.54
C ILE A 34 1.18 11.35 30.75
N ASP A 35 -0.05 11.83 30.53
CA ASP A 35 -1.24 10.98 30.51
C ASP A 35 -1.37 10.33 29.14
N VAL A 36 -0.86 9.10 29.02
CA VAL A 36 -0.84 8.35 27.75
C VAL A 36 -2.24 8.13 27.18
N SER A 37 -3.29 8.07 28.01
CA SER A 37 -4.68 7.86 27.55
C SER A 37 -5.21 8.99 26.67
N ARG A 38 -4.60 10.17 26.74
CA ARG A 38 -4.98 11.34 25.92
C ARG A 38 -4.19 11.41 24.61
N LEU A 39 -3.25 10.50 24.38
CA LEU A 39 -2.38 10.53 23.21
C LEU A 39 -3.04 9.81 22.03
N ASN A 40 -3.40 10.56 20.98
CA ASN A 40 -4.02 9.98 19.77
C ASN A 40 -3.13 10.02 18.51
N ARG A 41 -2.49 11.15 18.20
CA ARG A 41 -1.61 11.21 17.01
C ARG A 41 -0.29 11.74 17.45
N HIS A 42 0.29 11.11 18.47
CA HIS A 42 1.50 11.61 19.12
C HIS A 42 2.68 10.69 18.86
N ALA A 43 3.79 11.29 18.47
CA ALA A 43 5.10 10.65 18.48
C ALA A 43 5.86 11.21 19.69
N VAL A 44 5.93 10.42 20.77
CA VAL A 44 6.56 10.81 22.02
C VAL A 44 8.06 10.52 21.94
N GLU A 45 8.89 11.56 22.05
CA GLU A 45 10.34 11.44 22.01
C GLU A 45 10.90 10.90 23.33
N GLU A 46 11.95 10.08 23.28
CA GLU A 46 12.65 9.52 24.46
C GLU A 46 11.72 8.73 25.40
N PHE A 47 10.79 7.95 24.85
CA PHE A 47 9.81 7.23 25.65
C PHE A 47 10.45 6.04 26.40
N PRO A 48 10.33 5.95 27.73
CA PRO A 48 11.05 4.95 28.52
C PRO A 48 10.55 3.52 28.28
N THR A 49 11.49 2.58 28.14
CA THR A 49 11.25 1.15 28.19
C THR A 49 12.24 0.50 29.15
N ALA A 50 12.00 -0.76 29.57
CA ALA A 50 12.94 -1.52 30.37
C ALA A 50 14.32 -1.72 29.70
N ASN A 51 14.41 -1.54 28.38
CA ASN A 51 15.61 -1.74 27.58
C ASN A 51 16.23 -0.41 27.07
N GLY A 52 15.88 0.72 27.70
CA GLY A 52 16.31 2.06 27.31
C GLY A 52 15.17 2.88 26.66
N PRO A 53 15.36 4.19 26.51
CA PRO A 53 14.36 5.05 25.88
C PRO A 53 14.30 4.79 24.37
N ALA A 54 13.08 4.71 23.82
CA ALA A 54 12.85 4.70 22.39
C ALA A 54 12.92 6.13 21.82
N ASP A 55 13.55 6.33 20.65
CA ASP A 55 13.64 7.66 20.03
C ASP A 55 12.26 8.27 19.79
N TYR A 56 11.31 7.48 19.27
CA TYR A 56 9.91 7.85 19.19
C TYR A 56 8.98 6.67 19.51
N ALA A 57 7.98 6.93 20.35
CA ALA A 57 6.85 6.04 20.60
C ALA A 57 5.58 6.62 19.96
N LEU A 58 4.95 5.85 19.08
CA LEU A 58 3.76 6.25 18.32
C LEU A 58 2.50 5.81 19.06
N PHE A 59 1.80 6.78 19.65
CA PHE A 59 0.55 6.58 20.37
C PHE A 59 -0.67 6.91 19.53
N VAL A 60 -1.63 5.99 19.49
CA VAL A 60 -2.95 6.14 18.86
C VAL A 60 -4.07 5.73 19.79
N ASP A 61 -5.04 6.61 19.99
CA ASP A 61 -6.15 6.46 20.95
C ASP A 61 -5.75 5.89 22.32
N GLY A 62 -4.62 6.36 22.85
CA GLY A 62 -4.06 5.96 24.14
C GLY A 62 -3.17 4.72 24.09
N GLU A 63 -3.09 4.06 22.94
CA GLU A 63 -2.36 2.82 22.75
C GLU A 63 -1.01 3.04 22.08
N LEU A 64 0.04 2.38 22.58
CA LEU A 64 1.35 2.38 21.94
C LEU A 64 1.35 1.39 20.77
N LEU A 65 1.17 1.92 19.55
CA LEU A 65 1.09 1.10 18.34
C LEU A 65 2.43 0.94 17.63
N GLY A 66 3.38 1.88 17.79
CA GLY A 66 4.65 1.78 17.08
C GLY A 66 5.85 2.38 17.78
N ILE A 67 7.03 1.94 17.35
CA ILE A 67 8.33 2.44 17.83
C ILE A 67 9.19 2.80 16.62
N ILE A 68 9.83 3.96 16.66
CA ILE A 68 10.83 4.39 15.67
C ILE A 68 12.18 4.46 16.35
N GLU A 69 13.16 3.73 15.82
CA GLU A 69 14.58 3.90 16.10
C GLU A 69 15.22 4.82 15.05
N ALA A 70 15.88 5.88 15.50
CA ALA A 70 16.67 6.77 14.66
C ALA A 70 18.14 6.35 14.65
N LYS A 71 18.80 6.53 13.50
CA LYS A 71 20.25 6.33 13.35
C LYS A 71 20.86 7.54 12.65
N LYS A 72 22.17 7.73 12.82
CA LYS A 72 22.95 8.67 12.00
C LYS A 72 22.86 8.29 10.52
N VAL A 73 22.81 9.30 9.64
CA VAL A 73 22.73 9.10 8.17
C VAL A 73 23.79 8.14 7.63
N THR A 74 25.00 8.21 8.17
CA THR A 74 26.17 7.44 7.72
C THR A 74 26.17 5.96 8.12
N VAL A 75 25.30 5.54 9.03
CA VAL A 75 25.23 4.14 9.48
C VAL A 75 24.37 3.37 8.50
N ASN A 76 25.00 2.43 7.77
CA ASN A 76 24.26 1.51 6.92
C ASN A 76 23.41 0.59 7.82
N PRO A 77 22.09 0.55 7.60
CA PRO A 77 21.15 -0.24 8.39
C PRO A 77 21.31 -1.76 8.13
N GLN A 78 22.41 -2.38 8.55
CA GLN A 78 22.43 -3.82 8.80
C GLN A 78 21.93 -4.06 10.23
N ASN A 79 20.99 -4.98 10.44
CA ASN A 79 20.34 -5.25 11.74
C ASN A 79 19.49 -4.08 12.30
N VAL A 80 18.93 -3.26 11.43
CA VAL A 80 18.25 -1.97 11.74
C VAL A 80 17.19 -2.05 12.83
N LEU A 81 16.42 -3.13 12.82
CA LEU A 81 15.26 -3.27 13.67
C LEU A 81 15.56 -3.93 15.01
N GLU A 82 16.78 -4.42 15.25
CA GLU A 82 17.10 -5.10 16.51
C GLU A 82 16.94 -4.17 17.71
N GLN A 83 17.31 -2.90 17.58
CA GLN A 83 17.10 -1.93 18.66
C GLN A 83 15.61 -1.63 18.86
N ALA A 84 14.85 -1.42 17.78
CA ALA A 84 13.40 -1.24 17.85
C ALA A 84 12.69 -2.44 18.48
N LYS A 85 13.12 -3.68 18.16
CA LYS A 85 12.64 -4.92 18.79
C LYS A 85 12.97 -4.97 20.28
N ARG A 86 14.19 -4.57 20.68
CA ARG A 86 14.59 -4.50 22.09
C ARG A 86 13.69 -3.55 22.87
N TYR A 87 13.41 -2.36 22.33
CA TYR A 87 12.46 -1.44 22.98
C TYR A 87 11.07 -2.03 23.04
N ALA A 88 10.56 -2.61 21.94
CA ALA A 88 9.24 -3.25 21.90
C ALA A 88 9.08 -4.38 22.93
N ALA A 89 10.13 -5.17 23.18
CA ALA A 89 10.13 -6.18 24.23
C ALA A 89 10.17 -5.58 25.65
N GLY A 90 10.80 -4.41 25.80
CA GLY A 90 10.96 -3.69 27.06
C GLY A 90 9.77 -2.82 27.46
N VAL A 91 8.74 -2.68 26.62
CA VAL A 91 7.56 -1.86 26.93
C VAL A 91 6.79 -2.43 28.12
N PHE A 92 6.50 -1.58 29.11
CA PHE A 92 5.82 -1.99 30.34
C PHE A 92 4.34 -2.35 30.09
N GLN A 93 3.64 -1.53 29.30
CA GLN A 93 2.24 -1.71 28.91
C GLN A 93 2.14 -1.69 27.39
N GLY A 94 2.05 -2.86 26.79
CA GLY A 94 1.81 -3.01 25.35
C GLY A 94 0.42 -3.56 25.09
N ILE A 95 -0.04 -3.40 23.86
CA ILE A 95 -1.37 -3.84 23.42
C ILE A 95 -1.47 -5.31 23.05
N GLY A 96 -0.33 -6.00 23.00
CA GLY A 96 -0.27 -7.40 22.61
C GLY A 96 1.06 -8.04 22.97
N ASN A 97 1.26 -9.27 22.50
CA ASN A 97 2.49 -10.01 22.65
C ASN A 97 2.69 -10.91 21.43
N TRP A 98 3.70 -10.60 20.63
CA TRP A 98 4.10 -11.35 19.43
C TRP A 98 5.54 -11.81 19.61
N ASP A 99 5.71 -13.03 20.13
CA ASP A 99 7.00 -13.63 20.49
C ASP A 99 7.87 -12.74 21.40
N GLY A 100 7.26 -12.17 22.43
CA GLY A 100 7.91 -11.31 23.41
C GLY A 100 7.93 -9.82 23.03
N LEU A 101 7.50 -9.46 21.82
CA LEU A 101 7.39 -8.08 21.37
C LEU A 101 6.01 -7.53 21.74
N ARG A 102 5.96 -6.42 22.47
CA ARG A 102 4.71 -5.87 23.03
C ARG A 102 4.10 -4.72 22.22
N VAL A 103 4.74 -4.36 21.10
CA VAL A 103 4.33 -3.28 20.19
C VAL A 103 4.38 -3.81 18.75
N PRO A 104 3.32 -3.62 17.94
CA PRO A 104 3.20 -4.31 16.65
C PRO A 104 4.02 -3.69 15.51
N PHE A 105 4.20 -2.37 15.49
CA PHE A 105 4.73 -1.67 14.33
C PHE A 105 6.10 -1.04 14.61
N LEU A 106 7.14 -1.65 14.07
CA LEU A 106 8.52 -1.24 14.33
C LEU A 106 9.11 -0.56 13.10
N TYR A 107 9.76 0.58 13.34
CA TYR A 107 10.48 1.33 12.33
C TYR A 107 11.92 1.51 12.74
N ALA A 108 12.79 1.55 11.74
CA ALA A 108 14.16 2.01 11.94
C ALA A 108 14.63 2.81 10.74
N THR A 109 15.23 3.98 10.98
CA THR A 109 15.50 4.95 9.92
C THR A 109 16.74 5.79 10.19
N ASN A 110 17.42 6.17 9.10
CA ASN A 110 18.47 7.18 9.11
C ASN A 110 18.01 8.52 8.48
N GLY A 111 16.69 8.69 8.33
CA GLY A 111 16.07 9.84 7.66
C GLY A 111 15.97 9.72 6.13
N GLU A 112 16.76 8.87 5.49
CA GLU A 112 16.74 8.63 4.04
C GLU A 112 16.03 7.32 3.68
N VAL A 113 16.33 6.26 4.42
CA VAL A 113 15.71 4.95 4.26
C VAL A 113 14.90 4.62 5.51
N ILE A 114 13.64 4.20 5.32
CA ILE A 114 12.78 3.74 6.40
C ILE A 114 12.57 2.24 6.24
N TRP A 115 13.01 1.49 7.23
CA TRP A 115 12.64 0.09 7.40
C TRP A 115 11.43 -0.02 8.29
N TYR A 116 10.54 -0.93 7.94
CA TYR A 116 9.31 -1.21 8.66
C TYR A 116 9.13 -2.71 8.86
N LEU A 117 8.60 -3.07 10.02
CA LEU A 117 8.26 -4.42 10.40
C LEU A 117 6.92 -4.42 11.15
N ASP A 118 6.00 -5.24 10.65
CA ASP A 118 4.81 -5.66 11.38
C ASP A 118 5.12 -6.98 12.07
N VAL A 119 5.18 -6.98 13.39
CA VAL A 119 5.56 -8.18 14.17
C VAL A 119 4.39 -9.12 14.41
N ARG A 120 3.19 -8.81 13.91
CA ARG A 120 2.02 -9.65 14.17
C ARG A 120 1.97 -10.89 13.30
N GLY A 121 2.76 -10.93 12.22
CA GLY A 121 2.87 -12.08 11.33
C GLY A 121 4.05 -12.98 11.72
N GLU A 122 3.87 -14.30 11.59
CA GLU A 122 4.80 -15.33 12.06
C GLU A 122 6.26 -15.19 11.58
N LYS A 123 6.48 -14.61 10.39
CA LYS A 123 7.81 -14.55 9.77
C LYS A 123 8.60 -13.27 10.05
N HIS A 124 8.01 -12.30 10.77
CA HIS A 124 8.63 -11.00 11.08
C HIS A 124 9.45 -10.39 9.92
N ILE A 125 8.87 -10.33 8.71
CA ILE A 125 9.58 -9.90 7.50
C ILE A 125 9.61 -8.36 7.43
N SER A 126 10.79 -7.78 7.64
CA SER A 126 11.02 -6.35 7.48
C SER A 126 11.10 -5.94 6.01
N ARG A 127 10.71 -4.70 5.70
CA ARG A 127 10.76 -4.13 4.34
C ARG A 127 11.05 -2.64 4.35
N LYS A 128 11.47 -2.11 3.20
CA LYS A 128 11.61 -0.66 3.01
C LYS A 128 10.27 -0.05 2.63
N ILE A 129 10.00 1.13 3.15
CA ILE A 129 8.84 1.95 2.80
C ILE A 129 9.31 3.37 2.45
N SER A 130 8.56 4.06 1.60
CA SER A 130 8.93 5.39 1.10
C SER A 130 8.68 6.53 2.12
N ASN A 131 7.72 6.34 3.02
CA ASN A 131 7.39 7.28 4.09
C ASN A 131 6.83 6.57 5.34
N PHE A 132 6.55 7.30 6.42
CA PHE A 132 5.86 6.75 7.59
C PHE A 132 4.37 6.54 7.35
N HIS A 133 3.77 5.66 8.15
CA HIS A 133 2.33 5.45 8.18
C HIS A 133 1.64 6.55 9.02
N THR A 134 0.39 6.88 8.68
CA THR A 134 -0.44 7.77 9.50
C THR A 134 -1.01 6.99 10.70
N ALA A 135 -1.45 7.71 11.74
CA ALA A 135 -2.14 7.09 12.87
C ALA A 135 -3.38 6.27 12.44
N GLY A 136 -4.13 6.77 11.45
CA GLY A 136 -5.28 6.06 10.87
C GLY A 136 -4.87 4.75 10.20
N ALA A 137 -3.74 4.72 9.48
CA ALA A 137 -3.20 3.50 8.90
C ALA A 137 -2.83 2.46 9.96
N LEU A 138 -2.17 2.88 11.05
CA LEU A 138 -1.82 1.95 12.15
C LEU A 138 -3.07 1.38 12.83
N THR A 139 -4.10 2.21 13.02
CA THR A 139 -5.40 1.79 13.55
C THR A 139 -6.08 0.77 12.63
N GLU A 140 -6.06 1.03 11.32
CA GLU A 140 -6.58 0.08 10.36
C GLU A 140 -5.79 -1.22 10.39
N PHE A 141 -4.46 -1.14 10.41
CA PHE A 141 -3.61 -2.32 10.41
C PHE A 141 -3.87 -3.17 11.64
N ILE A 142 -3.93 -2.58 12.84
CA ILE A 142 -4.16 -3.33 14.08
C ILE A 142 -5.54 -4.01 14.09
N GLY A 143 -6.56 -3.36 13.52
CA GLY A 143 -7.92 -3.90 13.40
C GLY A 143 -8.12 -4.93 12.28
N LYS A 144 -7.12 -5.21 11.43
CA LYS A 144 -7.24 -6.24 10.38
C LYS A 144 -7.19 -7.65 10.99
N ASP A 145 -8.30 -8.38 10.84
CA ASP A 145 -8.36 -9.82 11.12
C ASP A 145 -7.81 -10.62 9.93
N ILE A 146 -6.51 -10.85 9.96
CA ILE A 146 -5.79 -11.59 8.92
C ILE A 146 -6.21 -13.06 8.92
N GLY A 147 -6.47 -13.67 10.09
CA GLY A 147 -6.79 -15.09 10.21
C GLY A 147 -8.10 -15.44 9.51
N THR A 148 -9.15 -14.65 9.73
CA THR A 148 -10.45 -14.87 9.06
C THR A 148 -10.32 -14.70 7.54
N ALA A 149 -9.57 -13.70 7.08
CA ALA A 149 -9.36 -13.44 5.67
C ALA A 149 -8.60 -14.59 4.96
N GLN A 150 -7.55 -15.11 5.59
CA GLN A 150 -6.78 -16.25 5.09
C GLN A 150 -7.63 -17.53 5.08
N ASN A 151 -8.35 -17.82 6.16
CA ASN A 151 -9.24 -18.98 6.24
C ASN A 151 -10.33 -18.94 5.15
N TRP A 152 -10.86 -17.76 4.82
CA TRP A 152 -11.82 -17.62 3.71
C TRP A 152 -11.20 -18.03 2.37
N LEU A 153 -9.97 -17.61 2.06
CA LEU A 153 -9.29 -17.98 0.81
C LEU A 153 -9.03 -19.49 0.73
N GLU A 154 -8.68 -20.11 1.85
CA GLU A 154 -8.40 -21.55 1.92
C GLU A 154 -9.66 -22.41 1.81
N THR A 155 -10.77 -21.97 2.41
CA THR A 155 -12.03 -22.75 2.47
C THR A 155 -12.97 -22.47 1.31
N THR A 156 -12.91 -21.28 0.70
CA THR A 156 -13.75 -20.90 -0.44
C THR A 156 -12.97 -21.05 -1.73
N THR A 157 -13.26 -22.06 -2.54
CA THR A 157 -12.44 -22.37 -3.73
C THR A 157 -12.75 -21.50 -4.95
N PRO A 158 -11.75 -21.14 -5.79
CA PRO A 158 -12.00 -20.35 -7.00
C PRO A 158 -12.90 -21.05 -8.03
N ASP A 159 -13.06 -22.37 -7.97
CA ASP A 159 -13.90 -23.17 -8.88
C ASP A 159 -15.39 -22.76 -8.88
N GLN A 160 -15.83 -22.00 -7.86
CA GLN A 160 -17.19 -21.43 -7.80
C GLN A 160 -17.40 -20.28 -8.80
N ILE A 161 -16.33 -19.67 -9.31
CA ILE A 161 -16.41 -18.64 -10.35
C ILE A 161 -16.55 -19.36 -11.69
N GLU A 162 -17.70 -19.16 -12.34
CA GLU A 162 -18.00 -19.74 -13.64
C GLU A 162 -16.91 -19.40 -14.67
N ARG A 163 -16.77 -20.22 -15.73
CA ARG A 163 -15.87 -19.97 -16.88
C ARG A 163 -14.37 -19.95 -16.57
N LEU A 164 -13.92 -20.03 -15.31
CA LEU A 164 -12.51 -20.25 -15.01
C LEU A 164 -12.04 -21.62 -15.53
N ARG A 165 -10.93 -21.62 -16.26
CA ARG A 165 -10.28 -22.84 -16.74
C ARG A 165 -9.41 -23.44 -15.63
N PRO A 166 -9.14 -24.77 -15.64
CA PRO A 166 -8.38 -25.42 -14.57
C PRO A 166 -7.00 -24.78 -14.29
N TYR A 167 -6.30 -24.30 -15.32
CA TYR A 167 -5.02 -23.61 -15.14
C TYR A 167 -5.16 -22.23 -14.49
N GLN A 168 -6.25 -21.51 -14.73
CA GLN A 168 -6.54 -20.21 -14.11
C GLN A 168 -6.86 -20.41 -12.63
N VAL A 169 -7.65 -21.44 -12.29
CA VAL A 169 -7.92 -21.83 -10.90
C VAL A 169 -6.61 -22.17 -10.17
N ASN A 170 -5.73 -22.98 -10.79
CA ASN A 170 -4.43 -23.32 -10.21
C ASN A 170 -3.54 -22.08 -10.03
N ALA A 171 -3.55 -21.14 -10.98
CA ALA A 171 -2.81 -19.88 -10.87
C ALA A 171 -3.32 -19.04 -9.69
N ILE A 172 -4.64 -18.85 -9.57
CA ILE A 172 -5.29 -18.14 -8.45
C ILE A 172 -4.90 -18.77 -7.10
N ARG A 173 -5.02 -20.10 -6.96
CA ARG A 173 -4.62 -20.81 -5.74
C ARG A 173 -3.15 -20.57 -5.37
N ARG A 174 -2.25 -20.53 -6.35
CA ARG A 174 -0.82 -20.28 -6.12
C ARG A 174 -0.52 -18.83 -5.74
N ILE A 175 -1.25 -17.88 -6.32
CA ILE A 175 -1.19 -16.46 -5.93
C ILE A 175 -1.64 -16.31 -4.48
N GLU A 176 -2.80 -16.86 -4.13
CA GLU A 176 -3.38 -16.80 -2.79
C GLU A 176 -2.47 -17.46 -1.75
N SER A 177 -1.99 -18.67 -1.99
CA SER A 177 -1.03 -19.35 -1.12
C SER A 177 0.27 -18.54 -0.94
N SER A 178 0.75 -17.90 -2.00
CA SER A 178 1.94 -17.05 -1.93
C SER A 178 1.70 -15.81 -1.07
N ILE A 179 0.54 -15.15 -1.21
CA ILE A 179 0.13 -14.02 -0.36
C ILE A 179 0.04 -14.45 1.10
N ILE A 180 -0.64 -15.57 1.40
CA ILE A 180 -0.77 -16.14 2.75
C ILE A 180 0.62 -16.42 3.34
N SER A 181 1.55 -16.95 2.54
CA SER A 181 2.92 -17.24 2.97
C SER A 181 3.80 -15.99 3.23
N GLY A 182 3.27 -14.79 3.02
CA GLY A 182 3.93 -13.50 3.25
C GLY A 182 4.68 -12.94 2.04
N LYS A 183 4.51 -13.51 0.84
CA LYS A 183 5.13 -12.96 -0.38
C LYS A 183 4.40 -11.70 -0.81
N ARG A 184 5.12 -10.58 -0.80
CA ARG A 184 4.58 -9.27 -1.19
C ARG A 184 4.78 -8.93 -2.67
N GLN A 185 5.61 -9.65 -3.40
CA GLN A 185 5.86 -9.41 -4.82
C GLN A 185 5.66 -10.71 -5.60
N LEU A 186 4.72 -10.69 -6.54
CA LEU A 186 4.37 -11.82 -7.39
C LEU A 186 4.49 -11.43 -8.86
N LEU A 187 4.90 -12.38 -9.69
CA LEU A 187 4.89 -12.27 -11.14
C LEU A 187 4.05 -13.42 -11.72
N VAL A 188 3.04 -13.09 -12.52
CA VAL A 188 2.10 -14.03 -13.12
C VAL A 188 2.27 -14.01 -14.63
N ALA A 189 3.05 -14.96 -15.15
CA ALA A 189 3.28 -15.08 -16.58
C ALA A 189 2.17 -15.89 -17.25
N MET A 190 1.46 -15.27 -18.20
CA MET A 190 0.41 -15.91 -18.99
C MET A 190 0.56 -15.54 -20.47
N ALA A 191 0.32 -16.50 -21.36
CA ALA A 191 0.32 -16.23 -22.80
C ALA A 191 -0.92 -15.41 -23.20
N THR A 192 -0.77 -14.53 -24.21
CA THR A 192 -1.89 -13.74 -24.75
C THR A 192 -3.02 -14.65 -25.23
N GLY A 193 -4.27 -14.26 -24.99
CA GLY A 193 -5.45 -15.06 -25.35
C GLY A 193 -5.80 -16.18 -24.34
N THR A 194 -5.01 -16.40 -23.28
CA THR A 194 -5.33 -17.40 -22.24
C THR A 194 -6.29 -16.89 -21.17
N GLY A 195 -6.85 -15.68 -21.34
CA GLY A 195 -7.82 -15.08 -20.42
C GLY A 195 -7.19 -14.46 -19.17
N LYS A 196 -6.03 -13.82 -19.30
CA LYS A 196 -5.34 -13.09 -18.21
C LYS A 196 -6.29 -12.11 -17.50
N THR A 197 -6.91 -11.20 -18.23
CA THR A 197 -7.79 -10.17 -17.67
C THR A 197 -8.95 -10.78 -16.88
N TYR A 198 -9.63 -11.80 -17.43
CA TYR A 198 -10.71 -12.50 -16.73
C TYR A 198 -10.24 -13.17 -15.42
N MET A 199 -9.10 -13.85 -15.46
CA MET A 199 -8.51 -14.45 -14.26
C MET A 199 -8.13 -13.39 -13.23
N THR A 200 -7.58 -12.25 -13.66
CA THR A 200 -7.20 -11.16 -12.75
C THR A 200 -8.42 -10.54 -12.10
N VAL A 201 -9.52 -10.32 -12.82
CA VAL A 201 -10.79 -9.84 -12.24
C VAL A 201 -11.34 -10.86 -11.22
N ALA A 202 -11.28 -12.16 -11.53
CA ALA A 202 -11.66 -13.22 -10.60
C ALA A 202 -10.79 -13.23 -9.33
N GLN A 203 -9.47 -13.05 -9.47
CA GLN A 203 -8.57 -12.92 -8.33
C GLN A 203 -8.88 -11.68 -7.49
N VAL A 204 -9.13 -10.54 -8.13
CA VAL A 204 -9.50 -9.28 -7.47
C VAL A 204 -10.79 -9.45 -6.66
N TYR A 205 -11.82 -10.05 -7.24
CA TYR A 205 -13.06 -10.38 -6.54
C TYR A 205 -12.79 -11.17 -5.25
N ARG A 206 -11.97 -12.22 -5.33
CA ARG A 206 -11.65 -13.06 -4.17
C ARG A 206 -10.85 -12.31 -3.09
N LEU A 207 -9.94 -11.41 -3.47
CA LEU A 207 -9.16 -10.62 -2.52
C LEU A 207 -10.01 -9.54 -1.81
N LEU A 208 -11.01 -8.99 -2.50
CA LEU A 208 -12.01 -8.09 -1.91
C LEU A 208 -12.95 -8.83 -0.96
N GLU A 209 -13.50 -9.96 -1.41
CA GLU A 209 -14.47 -10.77 -0.66
C GLU A 209 -13.85 -11.36 0.62
N SER A 210 -12.61 -11.84 0.54
CA SER A 210 -11.82 -12.28 1.72
C SER A 210 -11.42 -11.13 2.65
N LYS A 211 -11.49 -9.87 2.18
CA LYS A 211 -10.96 -8.68 2.87
C LYS A 211 -9.44 -8.68 3.07
N ILE A 212 -8.70 -9.50 2.32
CA ILE A 212 -7.23 -9.41 2.26
C ILE A 212 -6.80 -8.06 1.70
N ALA A 213 -7.51 -7.56 0.70
CA ALA A 213 -7.35 -6.22 0.15
C ALA A 213 -8.71 -5.56 0.06
N ARG A 214 -8.81 -4.26 0.37
CA ARG A 214 -10.04 -3.48 0.21
C ARG A 214 -9.89 -2.43 -0.87
N ARG A 215 -8.70 -1.84 -0.98
CA ARG A 215 -8.38 -0.78 -1.94
C ARG A 215 -7.34 -1.32 -2.90
N ILE A 216 -7.74 -1.59 -4.13
CA ILE A 216 -6.89 -2.20 -5.16
C ILE A 216 -6.60 -1.18 -6.26
N LEU A 217 -5.32 -0.92 -6.53
CA LEU A 217 -4.89 -0.14 -7.68
C LEU A 217 -4.56 -1.08 -8.84
N PHE A 218 -5.28 -0.95 -9.94
CA PHE A 218 -5.04 -1.67 -11.18
C PHE A 218 -4.36 -0.73 -12.19
N LEU A 219 -3.05 -0.92 -12.35
CA LEU A 219 -2.21 -0.13 -13.25
C LEU A 219 -2.15 -0.74 -14.64
N VAL A 220 -2.26 0.11 -15.65
CA VAL A 220 -2.05 -0.24 -17.06
C VAL A 220 -1.14 0.77 -17.74
N ASP A 221 -0.68 0.42 -18.95
CA ASP A 221 0.20 1.28 -19.74
C ASP A 221 -0.52 2.45 -20.43
N ARG A 222 -1.79 2.29 -20.83
CA ARG A 222 -2.51 3.24 -21.70
C ARG A 222 -4.00 3.31 -21.41
N LYS A 223 -4.67 4.40 -21.80
CA LYS A 223 -6.10 4.62 -21.54
C LYS A 223 -6.99 3.55 -22.17
N ALA A 224 -6.70 3.10 -23.39
CA ALA A 224 -7.47 2.02 -24.03
C ALA A 224 -7.47 0.71 -23.21
N LEU A 225 -6.33 0.36 -22.59
CA LEU A 225 -6.23 -0.81 -21.70
C LEU A 225 -7.01 -0.61 -20.40
N ALA A 226 -7.00 0.62 -19.86
CA ALA A 226 -7.80 0.95 -18.68
C ALA A 226 -9.30 0.84 -18.99
N ALA A 227 -9.74 1.37 -20.13
CA ALA A 227 -11.12 1.25 -20.60
C ALA A 227 -11.55 -0.21 -20.77
N GLN A 228 -10.69 -1.06 -21.35
CA GLN A 228 -10.93 -2.49 -21.44
C GLN A 228 -11.05 -3.15 -20.05
N ALA A 229 -10.13 -2.85 -19.13
CA ALA A 229 -10.15 -3.41 -17.79
C ALA A 229 -11.43 -3.05 -17.04
N VAL A 230 -11.87 -1.79 -17.08
CA VAL A 230 -13.10 -1.35 -16.40
C VAL A 230 -14.34 -2.05 -16.99
N ARG A 231 -14.40 -2.22 -18.32
CA ARG A 231 -15.49 -2.97 -18.96
C ARG A 231 -15.51 -4.44 -18.54
N GLU A 232 -14.35 -5.08 -18.45
CA GLU A 232 -14.24 -6.46 -17.99
C GLU A 232 -14.69 -6.61 -16.53
N PHE A 233 -14.30 -5.66 -15.65
CA PHE A 233 -14.85 -5.60 -14.30
C PHE A 233 -16.37 -5.48 -14.33
N ALA A 234 -16.94 -4.53 -15.07
CA ALA A 234 -18.39 -4.33 -15.15
C ALA A 234 -19.16 -5.54 -15.74
N ALA A 235 -18.53 -6.29 -16.65
CA ALA A 235 -19.14 -7.46 -17.29
C ALA A 235 -19.06 -8.74 -16.43
N PHE A 236 -18.10 -8.81 -15.50
CA PHE A 236 -17.83 -10.00 -14.69
C PHE A 236 -19.02 -10.36 -13.78
N ASN A 237 -19.40 -11.64 -13.78
CA ASN A 237 -20.40 -12.19 -12.87
C ASN A 237 -19.71 -12.74 -11.63
N THR A 238 -20.18 -12.34 -10.45
CA THR A 238 -19.74 -12.91 -9.18
C THR A 238 -20.40 -14.27 -8.95
N PRO A 239 -19.85 -15.13 -8.07
CA PRO A 239 -20.51 -16.36 -7.63
C PRO A 239 -21.89 -16.15 -7.00
N ARG A 240 -22.25 -14.92 -6.60
CA ARG A 240 -23.57 -14.57 -6.07
C ARG A 240 -24.59 -14.26 -7.17
N GLY A 241 -24.20 -14.28 -8.43
CA GLY A 241 -25.05 -14.03 -9.59
C GLY A 241 -25.22 -12.54 -9.94
N ASN A 242 -24.55 -11.62 -9.24
CA ASN A 242 -24.55 -10.19 -9.58
C ASN A 242 -23.39 -9.85 -10.53
N LYS A 243 -23.44 -8.65 -11.09
CA LYS A 243 -22.26 -8.02 -11.71
C LYS A 243 -21.30 -7.54 -10.62
N PHE A 244 -20.00 -7.61 -10.90
CA PHE A 244 -18.96 -7.13 -9.97
C PHE A 244 -19.24 -5.70 -9.49
N ASN A 245 -19.60 -4.79 -10.41
CA ASN A 245 -19.84 -3.38 -10.11
C ASN A 245 -21.15 -3.12 -9.33
N GLN A 246 -21.96 -4.15 -9.09
CA GLN A 246 -23.11 -4.10 -8.17
C GLN A 246 -22.73 -4.48 -6.74
N GLU A 247 -21.59 -5.16 -6.55
CA GLU A 247 -21.09 -5.57 -5.23
C GLU A 247 -19.92 -4.71 -4.75
N TYR A 248 -19.05 -4.29 -5.68
CA TYR A 248 -17.82 -3.56 -5.41
C TYR A 248 -17.70 -2.34 -6.31
N GLU A 249 -17.22 -1.23 -5.76
CA GLU A 249 -17.04 -0.04 -6.56
C GLU A 249 -15.83 -0.20 -7.50
N VAL A 250 -16.02 0.20 -8.75
CA VAL A 250 -14.96 0.27 -9.75
C VAL A 250 -14.86 1.71 -10.21
N TYR A 251 -13.72 2.30 -9.90
CA TYR A 251 -13.38 3.65 -10.31
C TYR A 251 -12.31 3.62 -11.39
N SER A 252 -12.25 4.69 -12.16
CA SER A 252 -11.18 4.91 -13.12
C SER A 252 -10.72 6.36 -13.13
N GLN A 253 -9.64 6.61 -13.85
CA GLN A 253 -9.38 7.97 -14.34
C GLN A 253 -10.45 8.44 -15.32
N ARG A 254 -10.44 9.74 -15.61
CA ARG A 254 -11.28 10.31 -16.67
C ARG A 254 -10.86 9.75 -18.03
N PHE A 255 -11.84 9.34 -18.82
CA PHE A 255 -11.64 8.92 -20.20
C PHE A 255 -12.24 9.94 -21.17
N ARG A 256 -11.67 9.98 -22.36
CA ARG A 256 -12.25 10.62 -23.54
C ARG A 256 -13.09 9.58 -24.28
N ARG A 257 -14.04 10.05 -25.11
CA ARG A 257 -14.92 9.16 -25.88
C ARG A 257 -14.14 8.23 -26.82
N GLU A 258 -13.02 8.71 -27.35
CA GLU A 258 -12.11 7.96 -28.22
C GLU A 258 -11.39 6.79 -27.52
N ASP A 259 -11.18 6.85 -26.20
CA ASP A 259 -10.50 5.78 -25.44
C ASP A 259 -11.28 4.45 -25.45
N PHE A 260 -12.59 4.52 -25.72
CA PHE A 260 -13.51 3.39 -25.71
C PHE A 260 -13.70 2.72 -27.09
N GLY A 261 -13.10 3.27 -28.15
CA GLY A 261 -13.26 2.80 -29.53
C GLY A 261 -14.71 2.87 -30.05
N ASP A 262 -15.03 2.04 -31.03
CA ASP A 262 -16.36 1.97 -31.67
C ASP A 262 -17.41 1.19 -30.85
N ASP A 263 -17.01 0.69 -29.69
CA ASP A 263 -17.89 -0.03 -28.77
C ASP A 263 -18.89 0.91 -28.08
N ARG A 264 -19.94 0.33 -27.48
CA ARG A 264 -21.00 1.10 -26.81
C ARG A 264 -20.44 2.09 -25.79
N PRO A 265 -21.07 3.27 -25.64
CA PRO A 265 -20.71 4.24 -24.60
C PRO A 265 -20.72 3.57 -23.23
N PHE A 266 -19.62 3.73 -22.49
CA PHE A 266 -19.49 3.27 -21.12
C PHE A 266 -19.01 4.47 -20.30
N ASP A 267 -19.74 4.80 -19.23
CA ASP A 267 -19.43 5.95 -18.37
C ASP A 267 -18.91 5.44 -17.02
N PRO A 268 -17.58 5.32 -16.86
CA PRO A 268 -17.01 4.86 -15.60
C PRO A 268 -17.07 5.94 -14.53
N LYS A 269 -17.21 5.50 -13.27
CA LYS A 269 -17.12 6.39 -12.13
C LYS A 269 -15.68 6.88 -11.97
N VAL A 270 -15.50 8.19 -11.90
CA VAL A 270 -14.19 8.78 -11.57
C VAL A 270 -13.96 8.68 -10.07
N LEU A 271 -12.75 8.27 -9.67
CA LEU A 271 -12.41 8.18 -8.24
C LEU A 271 -12.40 9.59 -7.60
N PRO A 272 -13.10 9.81 -6.47
CA PRO A 272 -12.97 11.04 -5.71
C PRO A 272 -11.54 11.21 -5.18
N THR A 273 -10.94 12.39 -5.33
CA THR A 273 -9.56 12.65 -4.88
C THR A 273 -9.36 12.37 -3.39
N GLU A 274 -10.38 12.60 -2.57
CA GLU A 274 -10.35 12.30 -1.12
C GLU A 274 -10.07 10.82 -0.84
N TYR A 275 -10.50 9.89 -1.69
CA TYR A 275 -10.25 8.46 -1.49
C TYR A 275 -8.77 8.11 -1.68
N LEU A 276 -8.03 8.93 -2.44
CA LEU A 276 -6.58 8.81 -2.61
C LEU A 276 -5.83 9.45 -1.44
N THR A 277 -6.23 10.64 -0.99
CA THR A 277 -5.50 11.42 0.02
C THR A 277 -5.84 11.06 1.46
N ASN A 278 -7.04 10.53 1.69
CA ASN A 278 -7.54 10.14 3.02
C ASN A 278 -8.12 8.71 2.98
N PRO A 279 -7.26 7.68 2.87
CA PRO A 279 -7.70 6.29 2.79
C PRO A 279 -8.47 5.89 4.05
N SER A 280 -9.61 5.23 3.85
CA SER A 280 -10.49 4.78 4.93
C SER A 280 -10.78 3.28 4.83
N PRO A 281 -10.81 2.53 5.95
CA PRO A 281 -11.17 1.12 5.95
C PRO A 281 -12.64 0.86 5.58
N ALA A 282 -13.48 1.91 5.55
CA ALA A 282 -14.86 1.84 5.10
C ALA A 282 -14.99 1.75 3.56
N HIS A 283 -13.97 2.17 2.81
CA HIS A 283 -13.99 2.14 1.36
C HIS A 283 -13.43 0.81 0.84
N THR A 284 -14.19 0.15 -0.02
CA THR A 284 -13.79 -1.09 -0.72
C THR A 284 -14.00 -0.89 -2.21
N PHE A 285 -12.92 -0.82 -2.98
CA PHE A 285 -12.97 -0.49 -4.39
C PHE A 285 -11.76 -0.99 -5.19
N VAL A 286 -11.95 -1.04 -6.51
CA VAL A 286 -10.89 -1.14 -7.50
C VAL A 286 -10.73 0.21 -8.18
N TYR A 287 -9.51 0.72 -8.28
CA TYR A 287 -9.20 1.91 -9.04
C TYR A 287 -8.31 1.56 -10.23
N VAL A 288 -8.82 1.77 -11.44
CA VAL A 288 -8.10 1.53 -12.69
C VAL A 288 -7.45 2.85 -13.17
N SER A 289 -6.12 2.86 -13.27
CA SER A 289 -5.35 4.04 -13.67
C SER A 289 -4.22 3.66 -14.62
N THR A 290 -3.85 4.58 -15.51
CA THR A 290 -2.59 4.48 -16.21
C THR A 290 -1.43 4.73 -15.25
N ILE A 291 -0.27 4.17 -15.57
CA ILE A 291 0.97 4.42 -14.83
C ILE A 291 1.38 5.89 -14.93
N GLN A 292 1.13 6.53 -16.09
CA GLN A 292 1.50 7.92 -16.35
C GLN A 292 0.74 8.86 -15.42
N ARG A 293 -0.59 8.68 -15.33
CA ARG A 293 -1.43 9.46 -14.41
C ARG A 293 -0.99 9.28 -12.97
N MET A 294 -0.77 8.05 -12.54
CA MET A 294 -0.35 7.77 -11.16
C MET A 294 1.04 8.37 -10.86
N ALA A 295 1.98 8.31 -11.80
CA ALA A 295 3.28 8.95 -11.66
C ALA A 295 3.16 10.48 -11.54
N ILE A 296 2.29 11.12 -12.34
CA ILE A 296 1.99 12.56 -12.20
C ILE A 296 1.37 12.86 -10.85
N ASN A 297 0.41 12.03 -10.38
CA ASN A 297 -0.21 12.23 -9.08
C ASN A 297 0.83 12.14 -7.94
N LEU A 298 1.80 11.23 -8.01
CA LEU A 298 2.79 11.07 -6.94
C LEU A 298 3.92 12.09 -7.01
N PHE A 299 4.47 12.32 -8.21
CA PHE A 299 5.74 13.02 -8.38
C PHE A 299 5.60 14.36 -9.11
N GLY A 300 4.41 14.68 -9.61
CA GLY A 300 4.18 15.81 -10.51
C GLY A 300 4.66 15.50 -11.94
N ARG A 301 4.36 16.40 -12.88
CA ARG A 301 4.71 16.23 -14.31
C ARG A 301 6.22 16.10 -14.54
N GLU A 302 7.02 16.79 -13.73
CA GLU A 302 8.49 16.76 -13.82
C GLU A 302 9.10 15.41 -13.40
N GLY A 303 8.42 14.68 -12.50
CA GLY A 303 8.83 13.35 -12.05
C GLY A 303 8.13 12.19 -12.78
N ALA A 304 7.33 12.50 -13.79
CA ALA A 304 6.58 11.53 -14.57
C ALA A 304 7.25 11.22 -15.91
N PHE A 305 6.55 10.46 -16.75
CA PHE A 305 6.97 10.14 -18.11
C PHE A 305 7.05 11.43 -18.95
N PRO A 306 8.10 11.63 -19.76
CA PRO A 306 8.16 12.77 -20.68
C PRO A 306 6.98 12.71 -21.66
N GLN A 307 6.13 13.74 -21.65
CA GLN A 307 5.00 13.88 -22.59
C GLN A 307 5.24 15.10 -23.48
N SER A 308 5.02 14.95 -24.80
CA SER A 308 4.96 16.09 -25.71
C SER A 308 3.52 16.60 -25.82
N GLY A 309 3.32 17.87 -26.16
CA GLY A 309 1.97 18.44 -26.32
C GLY A 309 1.12 17.83 -27.44
N SER A 310 1.69 16.92 -28.23
CA SER A 310 0.99 16.16 -29.27
C SER A 310 0.68 14.72 -28.84
N ASP A 311 0.98 14.34 -27.60
CA ASP A 311 0.74 12.98 -27.11
C ASP A 311 -0.77 12.77 -26.90
N PRO A 312 -1.42 11.85 -27.65
CA PRO A 312 -2.84 11.58 -27.47
C PRO A 312 -3.18 11.03 -26.07
N GLU A 313 -2.21 10.44 -25.36
CA GLU A 313 -2.38 9.91 -24.01
C GLU A 313 -2.12 10.96 -22.91
N ILE A 314 -1.93 12.23 -23.27
CA ILE A 314 -1.63 13.30 -22.29
C ILE A 314 -2.71 13.39 -21.20
N ASP A 315 -2.28 13.44 -19.95
CA ASP A 315 -3.14 13.55 -18.77
C ASP A 315 -3.19 15.02 -18.32
N ASP A 316 -3.82 15.89 -19.11
CA ASP A 316 -3.90 17.35 -18.87
C ASP A 316 -4.57 17.72 -17.54
N ASP A 317 -5.50 16.87 -17.07
CA ASP A 317 -6.23 17.07 -15.81
C ASP A 317 -5.54 16.47 -14.58
N ALA A 318 -4.41 15.78 -14.76
CA ALA A 318 -3.68 15.18 -13.65
C ALA A 318 -2.74 16.20 -12.99
N GLU A 319 -2.84 16.29 -11.66
CA GLU A 319 -2.00 17.13 -10.83
C GLU A 319 -1.36 16.31 -9.70
N LYS A 320 -0.24 16.82 -9.17
CA LYS A 320 0.41 16.22 -8.02
C LYS A 320 -0.55 16.25 -6.82
N THR A 321 -0.63 15.12 -6.13
CA THR A 321 -1.55 14.87 -5.02
C THR A 321 -0.76 14.17 -3.89
N ASP A 322 -1.03 14.55 -2.64
CA ASP A 322 -0.39 13.93 -1.47
C ASP A 322 -1.02 12.58 -1.13
N ILE A 323 -0.74 11.57 -1.95
CA ILE A 323 -1.24 10.20 -1.77
C ILE A 323 -0.34 9.48 -0.75
N PRO A 324 -0.83 9.06 0.42
CA PRO A 324 -0.03 8.35 1.39
C PRO A 324 0.31 6.93 0.92
N ILE A 325 1.38 6.37 1.48
CA ILE A 325 1.95 5.09 1.06
C ILE A 325 1.00 3.89 1.26
N HIS A 326 0.00 4.03 2.12
CA HIS A 326 -0.97 2.99 2.49
C HIS A 326 -2.33 3.19 1.81
N ALA A 327 -2.40 4.03 0.76
CA ALA A 327 -3.65 4.29 0.05
C ALA A 327 -4.25 3.02 -0.59
N PHE A 328 -3.41 2.08 -0.99
CA PHE A 328 -3.81 0.82 -1.58
C PHE A 328 -3.24 -0.36 -0.78
N ASP A 329 -4.05 -1.41 -0.63
CA ASP A 329 -3.63 -2.67 -0.01
C ASP A 329 -2.93 -3.59 -1.02
N LEU A 330 -3.30 -3.47 -2.30
CA LEU A 330 -2.78 -4.26 -3.41
C LEU A 330 -2.61 -3.39 -4.65
N ILE A 331 -1.48 -3.56 -5.33
CA ILE A 331 -1.24 -3.06 -6.68
C ILE A 331 -1.18 -4.26 -7.62
N ILE A 332 -2.02 -4.22 -8.66
CA ILE A 332 -1.93 -5.11 -9.80
C ILE A 332 -1.48 -4.28 -10.98
N ALA A 333 -0.40 -4.68 -11.64
CA ALA A 333 0.07 -3.99 -12.81
C ALA A 333 -0.02 -4.93 -14.02
N ASP A 334 -0.78 -4.53 -15.03
CA ASP A 334 -0.96 -5.31 -16.26
C ASP A 334 0.02 -4.86 -17.35
N GLU A 335 0.54 -5.83 -18.10
CA GLU A 335 1.47 -5.64 -19.23
C GLU A 335 2.81 -4.93 -18.89
N CYS A 336 3.38 -5.20 -17.71
CA CYS A 336 4.64 -4.59 -17.23
C CYS A 336 5.93 -4.92 -18.01
N HIS A 337 5.84 -5.50 -19.20
CA HIS A 337 6.98 -6.07 -19.94
C HIS A 337 7.23 -5.44 -21.32
N ARG A 338 6.50 -4.38 -21.67
CA ARG A 338 6.74 -3.67 -22.94
C ARG A 338 8.10 -2.95 -22.90
N GLY A 339 8.73 -2.78 -24.06
CA GLY A 339 10.12 -2.32 -24.26
C GLY A 339 10.40 -0.89 -23.78
N TYR A 340 10.26 -0.67 -22.48
CA TYR A 340 10.52 0.58 -21.80
C TYR A 340 12.01 0.91 -21.87
N THR A 341 12.30 2.18 -22.09
CA THR A 341 13.61 2.76 -21.79
C THR A 341 13.96 2.56 -20.32
N ALA A 342 15.24 2.70 -19.98
CA ALA A 342 15.69 2.63 -18.59
C ALA A 342 14.98 3.67 -17.70
N GLN A 343 14.69 4.85 -18.25
CA GLN A 343 13.99 5.92 -17.56
C GLN A 343 12.53 5.54 -17.25
N GLU A 344 11.79 5.05 -18.24
CA GLU A 344 10.41 4.60 -18.06
C GLU A 344 10.32 3.45 -17.04
N THR A 345 11.26 2.51 -17.11
CA THR A 345 11.37 1.42 -16.12
C THR A 345 11.60 1.95 -14.69
N SER A 346 12.36 3.04 -14.53
CA SER A 346 12.56 3.70 -13.24
C SER A 346 11.26 4.30 -12.72
N VAL A 347 10.53 5.04 -13.56
CA VAL A 347 9.25 5.68 -13.16
C VAL A 347 8.21 4.64 -12.75
N TRP A 348 8.10 3.54 -13.50
CA TRP A 348 7.25 2.39 -13.12
C TRP A 348 7.62 1.84 -11.74
N ARG A 349 8.92 1.64 -11.52
CA ARG A 349 9.43 1.09 -10.26
C ARG A 349 9.19 2.04 -9.10
N GLU A 350 9.48 3.32 -9.27
CA GLU A 350 9.29 4.37 -8.25
C GLU A 350 7.81 4.53 -7.90
N THR A 351 6.93 4.57 -8.90
CA THR A 351 5.48 4.66 -8.71
C THR A 351 4.94 3.49 -7.89
N ILE A 352 5.37 2.27 -8.23
CA ILE A 352 4.93 1.07 -7.50
C ILE A 352 5.55 1.01 -6.09
N ASN A 353 6.83 1.35 -5.96
CA ASN A 353 7.56 1.32 -4.69
C ASN A 353 7.18 2.46 -3.73
N HIS A 354 6.43 3.46 -4.20
CA HIS A 354 5.84 4.47 -3.33
C HIS A 354 4.91 3.83 -2.30
N PHE A 355 4.13 2.84 -2.71
CA PHE A 355 3.09 2.25 -1.88
C PHE A 355 3.61 1.06 -1.05
N ASP A 356 3.25 1.04 0.24
CA ASP A 356 3.43 -0.14 1.09
C ASP A 356 2.27 -1.14 0.92
N SER A 357 2.18 -1.72 -0.27
CA SER A 357 1.11 -2.63 -0.68
C SER A 357 1.64 -4.05 -1.01
N LEU A 358 0.73 -5.01 -1.12
CA LEU A 358 1.01 -6.24 -1.87
C LEU A 358 1.14 -5.87 -3.35
N LEU A 359 2.08 -6.48 -4.06
CA LEU A 359 2.34 -6.24 -5.47
C LEU A 359 2.19 -7.54 -6.26
N SER A 360 1.31 -7.51 -7.25
CA SER A 360 1.17 -8.56 -8.26
C SER A 360 1.41 -7.95 -9.64
N ARG A 361 2.28 -8.55 -10.44
CA ARG A 361 2.59 -8.12 -11.81
C ARG A 361 2.41 -9.23 -12.82
#